data_AF-A0A4R2JX19-F1
#
_entry.id   AF-A0A4R2JX19-F1
#
_cell.length_a   1.000
_cell.length_b   1.000
_cell.length_c   1.000
_cell.angle_alpha   90.00
_cell.angle_beta   90.00
_cell.angle_gamma   90.00
#
_symmetry.space_group_name_H-M   'P 1'
#
loop_
_entity.id
_entity.type
_entity.pdbx_description
1 polymer ?
#
loop_
_entity_poly.entity_id
_entity_poly.type
_entity_poly.pdbx_seq_one_letter_code
_entity_poly.pdbx_strand_id
1 'polypeptide(L)'
;MNAKERLLAAAVDYVAEHGVGDRSLRQIAGALGTSHRMLIYHFGSKEGLLVAIIRTVEARQLEIMASMAAVPGESPGDAARRYWQGLANPALWPNERLFFEVYGQALQGRPGTTHLLNDIVDSWVKPLTAMIVSHGFSEADAMAHARLGLAVTRGLLLDLLATGDRAATDAAMDKFIEMYEGQLPGRANPLS
;
A
#
# COMPACT_ATOMS: atom_id res chain seq x y z
N MET A 1 3.01 -15.30 18.19
CA MET A 1 2.52 -15.52 16.82
C MET A 1 1.71 -16.82 16.74
N ASN A 2 0.42 -16.74 16.46
CA ASN A 2 -0.49 -17.89 16.37
C ASN A 2 -0.36 -18.62 15.01
N ALA A 3 -1.05 -19.75 14.84
CA ALA A 3 -0.96 -20.57 13.62
C ALA A 3 -1.47 -19.85 12.37
N LYS A 4 -2.52 -19.02 12.50
CA LYS A 4 -3.08 -18.22 11.40
C LYS A 4 -2.07 -17.17 10.92
N GLU A 5 -1.43 -16.48 11.85
CA GLU A 5 -0.40 -15.46 11.55
C GLU A 5 0.81 -16.06 10.84
N ARG A 6 1.31 -17.23 11.28
CA ARG A 6 2.41 -17.92 10.59
C ARG A 6 2.02 -18.32 9.18
N LEU A 7 0.81 -18.85 9.00
CA LEU A 7 0.32 -19.25 7.69
C LEU A 7 0.13 -18.06 6.75
N LEU A 8 -0.36 -16.93 7.28
CA LEU A 8 -0.51 -15.70 6.53
C LEU A 8 0.85 -15.11 6.13
N ALA A 9 1.84 -15.09 7.04
CA ALA A 9 3.19 -14.65 6.72
C ALA A 9 3.80 -15.48 5.59
N ALA A 10 3.72 -16.82 5.68
CA ALA A 10 4.19 -17.71 4.63
C ALA A 10 3.43 -17.50 3.30
N ALA A 11 2.14 -17.20 3.35
CA ALA A 11 1.35 -16.90 2.16
C ALA A 11 1.75 -15.57 1.51
N VAL A 12 2.07 -14.54 2.31
CA VAL A 12 2.60 -13.26 1.82
C VAL A 12 3.94 -13.49 1.10
N ASP A 13 4.85 -14.23 1.72
CA ASP A 13 6.18 -14.49 1.14
C ASP A 13 6.06 -15.32 -0.15
N TYR A 14 5.20 -16.35 -0.14
CA TYR A 14 4.91 -17.15 -1.34
C TYR A 14 4.37 -16.30 -2.49
N VAL A 15 3.42 -15.40 -2.22
CA VAL A 15 2.84 -14.51 -3.24
C VAL A 15 3.87 -13.50 -3.74
N ALA A 16 4.71 -12.95 -2.86
CA ALA A 16 5.77 -12.04 -3.24
C ALA A 16 6.76 -12.70 -4.22
N GLU A 17 7.09 -13.98 -4.01
CA GLU A 17 8.04 -14.70 -4.87
C GLU A 17 7.40 -15.26 -6.15
N HIS A 18 6.17 -15.76 -6.08
CA HIS A 18 5.57 -16.55 -7.17
C HIS A 18 4.43 -15.84 -7.89
N GLY A 19 3.89 -14.75 -7.32
CA GLY A 19 2.60 -14.18 -7.69
C GLY A 19 1.43 -15.13 -7.42
N VAL A 20 0.20 -14.65 -7.65
CA VAL A 20 -1.00 -15.50 -7.54
C VAL A 20 -1.35 -16.13 -8.88
N GLY A 21 -1.63 -15.32 -9.91
CA GLY A 21 -2.10 -15.77 -11.21
C GLY A 21 -3.30 -16.73 -11.09
N ASP A 22 -3.34 -17.75 -11.96
CA ASP A 22 -4.43 -18.73 -12.00
C ASP A 22 -4.34 -19.84 -10.93
N ARG A 23 -3.41 -19.75 -9.97
CA ARG A 23 -3.21 -20.79 -8.97
C ARG A 23 -4.46 -21.00 -8.12
N SER A 24 -4.89 -22.25 -8.00
CA SER A 24 -5.98 -22.65 -7.11
C SER A 24 -5.55 -22.59 -5.64
N LEU A 25 -6.51 -22.48 -4.73
CA LEU A 25 -6.23 -22.49 -3.28
C LEU A 25 -5.59 -23.82 -2.83
N ARG A 26 -5.79 -24.92 -3.56
CA ARG A 26 -5.13 -26.21 -3.29
C ARG A 26 -3.64 -26.17 -3.62
N GLN A 27 -3.29 -25.55 -4.75
CA GLN A 27 -1.88 -25.37 -5.14
C GLN A 27 -1.15 -24.47 -4.14
N ILE A 28 -1.80 -23.38 -3.71
CA ILE A 28 -1.26 -22.50 -2.65
C ILE A 28 -1.08 -23.30 -1.35
N ALA A 29 -2.08 -24.08 -0.91
CA ALA A 29 -1.96 -24.90 0.28
C ALA A 29 -0.77 -25.89 0.22
N GLY A 30 -0.62 -26.58 -0.92
CA GLY A 30 0.48 -27.51 -1.14
C GLY A 30 1.85 -26.83 -1.05
N ALA A 31 2.00 -25.66 -1.66
CA ALA A 31 3.25 -24.88 -1.58
C ALA A 31 3.56 -24.39 -0.16
N LEU A 32 2.53 -24.06 0.62
CA LEU A 32 2.66 -23.64 2.01
C LEU A 32 2.82 -24.82 3.00
N GLY A 33 2.86 -26.07 2.50
CA GLY A 33 2.96 -27.26 3.35
C GLY A 33 1.74 -27.45 4.27
N THR A 34 0.57 -26.94 3.88
CA THR A 34 -0.68 -27.06 4.66
C THR A 34 -1.79 -27.74 3.85
N SER A 35 -2.90 -28.05 4.51
CA SER A 35 -4.08 -28.54 3.82
C SER A 35 -4.97 -27.39 3.33
N HIS A 36 -5.63 -27.60 2.19
CA HIS A 36 -6.65 -26.67 1.70
C HIS A 36 -7.74 -26.37 2.73
N ARG A 37 -8.11 -27.38 3.54
CA ARG A 37 -9.08 -27.24 4.65
C ARG A 37 -8.62 -26.23 5.70
N MET A 38 -7.33 -26.17 6.00
CA MET A 38 -6.77 -25.20 6.96
C MET A 38 -6.84 -23.77 6.43
N LEU A 39 -6.62 -23.56 5.13
CA LEU A 39 -6.79 -22.23 4.52
C LEU A 39 -8.25 -21.79 4.55
N ILE A 40 -9.19 -22.67 4.20
CA ILE A 40 -10.63 -22.38 4.31
C ILE A 40 -11.02 -22.08 5.75
N TYR A 41 -10.52 -22.85 6.73
CA TYR A 41 -10.81 -22.63 8.14
C TYR A 41 -10.39 -21.23 8.61
N HIS A 42 -9.21 -20.74 8.20
CA HIS A 42 -8.69 -19.46 8.66
C HIS A 42 -9.14 -18.23 7.85
N PHE A 43 -9.41 -18.42 6.56
CA PHE A 43 -9.62 -17.33 5.61
C PHE A 43 -10.93 -17.43 4.81
N GLY A 44 -11.70 -18.52 4.97
CA GLY A 44 -13.00 -18.72 4.35
C GLY A 44 -12.96 -19.11 2.86
N SER A 45 -12.13 -18.45 2.06
CA SER A 45 -12.00 -18.71 0.61
C SER A 45 -10.61 -18.36 0.08
N LYS A 46 -10.38 -18.55 -1.23
CA LYS A 46 -9.18 -18.03 -1.91
C LYS A 46 -9.17 -16.51 -1.80
N GLU A 47 -10.25 -15.87 -2.17
CA GLU A 47 -10.42 -14.41 -2.12
C GLU A 47 -10.21 -13.86 -0.71
N GLY A 48 -10.73 -14.53 0.32
CA GLY A 48 -10.49 -14.15 1.72
C GLY A 48 -9.02 -14.25 2.15
N LEU A 49 -8.29 -15.26 1.65
CA LEU A 49 -6.84 -15.34 1.84
C LEU A 49 -6.13 -14.17 1.13
N LEU A 50 -6.50 -13.87 -0.12
CA LEU A 50 -5.88 -12.78 -0.88
C LEU A 50 -6.11 -11.42 -0.22
N VAL A 51 -7.31 -11.14 0.26
CA VAL A 51 -7.59 -9.90 1.01
C VAL A 51 -6.77 -9.85 2.31
N ALA A 52 -6.62 -10.96 3.02
CA ALA A 52 -5.78 -11.02 4.22
C ALA A 52 -4.29 -10.74 3.91
N ILE A 53 -3.78 -11.26 2.79
CA ILE A 53 -2.42 -10.99 2.30
C ILE A 53 -2.27 -9.49 2.01
N ILE A 54 -3.18 -8.91 1.23
CA ILE A 54 -3.18 -7.48 0.89
C ILE A 54 -3.15 -6.61 2.15
N ARG A 55 -4.05 -6.87 3.11
CA ARG A 55 -4.10 -6.13 4.37
C ARG A 55 -2.80 -6.22 5.17
N THR A 56 -2.15 -7.37 5.14
CA THR A 56 -0.87 -7.58 5.81
C THR A 56 0.24 -6.77 5.14
N VAL A 57 0.26 -6.73 3.79
CA VAL A 57 1.22 -5.92 3.04
C VAL A 57 1.00 -4.43 3.30
N GLU A 58 -0.24 -3.95 3.16
CA GLU A 58 -0.59 -2.54 3.39
C GLU A 58 -0.25 -2.09 4.82
N ALA A 59 -0.53 -2.92 5.84
CA ALA A 59 -0.17 -2.63 7.22
C ALA A 59 1.34 -2.51 7.41
N ARG A 60 2.14 -3.41 6.81
CA ARG A 60 3.62 -3.32 6.84
C ARG A 60 4.11 -2.05 6.15
N GLN A 61 3.50 -1.65 5.02
CA GLN A 61 3.88 -0.41 4.34
C GLN A 61 3.55 0.82 5.19
N LEU A 62 2.42 0.81 5.92
CA LEU A 62 2.06 1.88 6.83
C LEU A 62 3.04 1.98 8.01
N GLU A 63 3.45 0.84 8.57
CA GLU A 63 4.49 0.78 9.62
C GLU A 63 5.83 1.35 9.11
N ILE A 64 6.25 0.98 7.90
CA ILE A 64 7.44 1.52 7.24
C ILE A 64 7.32 3.03 7.11
N MET A 65 6.22 3.54 6.56
CA MET A 65 5.95 4.97 6.44
C MET A 65 6.03 5.70 7.79
N ALA A 66 5.37 5.16 8.82
CA ALA A 66 5.39 5.74 10.17
C ALA A 66 6.80 5.78 10.78
N SER A 67 7.63 4.76 10.51
CA SER A 67 9.02 4.71 10.97
C SER A 67 9.93 5.76 10.30
N MET A 68 9.58 6.19 9.08
CA MET A 68 10.36 7.17 8.34
C MET A 68 10.15 8.60 8.82
N ALA A 69 8.96 8.92 9.33
CA ALA A 69 8.69 10.21 9.96
C ALA A 69 9.51 10.44 11.25
N ALA A 70 10.20 9.42 11.76
CA ALA A 70 11.01 9.48 12.97
C ALA A 70 12.50 9.75 12.72
N VAL A 71 12.96 9.92 11.47
CA VAL A 71 14.37 10.19 11.15
C VAL A 71 14.73 11.65 11.47
N PRO A 72 15.61 11.92 12.46
CA PRO A 72 15.92 13.30 12.85
C PRO A 72 16.63 14.07 11.74
N GLY A 73 16.13 15.27 11.42
CA GLY A 73 16.75 16.19 10.48
C GLY A 73 16.43 15.94 9.00
N GLU A 74 15.64 14.91 8.68
CA GLU A 74 15.14 14.67 7.32
C GLU A 74 13.93 15.57 7.03
N SER A 75 13.85 16.12 5.82
CA SER A 75 12.69 16.91 5.41
C SER A 75 11.48 16.00 5.11
N PRO A 76 10.23 16.47 5.25
CA PRO A 76 9.06 15.68 4.87
C PRO A 76 9.10 15.21 3.40
N GLY A 77 9.66 16.03 2.49
CA GLY A 77 9.82 15.66 1.09
C GLY A 77 10.83 14.53 0.89
N ASP A 78 11.97 14.57 1.58
CA ASP A 78 12.97 13.49 1.50
C ASP A 78 12.45 12.17 2.07
N ALA A 79 11.72 12.23 3.19
CA ALA A 79 11.04 11.06 3.74
C ALA A 79 10.02 10.46 2.75
N ALA A 80 9.25 11.31 2.05
CA ALA A 80 8.31 10.88 1.02
C ALA A 80 9.02 10.25 -0.20
N ARG A 81 10.12 10.85 -0.68
CA ARG A 81 10.95 10.28 -1.76
C ARG A 81 11.48 8.92 -1.37
N ARG A 82 12.04 8.79 -0.16
CA ARG A 82 12.58 7.53 0.35
C ARG A 82 11.51 6.46 0.49
N TYR A 83 10.31 6.83 0.93
CA TYR A 83 9.17 5.91 0.96
C TYR A 83 8.78 5.41 -0.43
N TRP A 84 8.64 6.34 -1.38
CA TRP A 84 8.32 6.01 -2.77
C TRP A 84 9.35 5.05 -3.38
N GLN A 85 10.65 5.30 -3.17
CA GLN A 85 11.72 4.45 -3.68
C GLN A 85 11.62 3.01 -3.13
N GLY A 86 11.20 2.86 -1.87
CA GLY A 86 10.90 1.58 -1.26
C GLY A 86 9.68 0.88 -1.88
N LEU A 87 8.57 1.60 -2.04
CA LEU A 87 7.34 1.08 -2.65
C LEU A 87 7.53 0.67 -4.12
N ALA A 88 8.26 1.46 -4.89
CA ALA A 88 8.49 1.22 -6.31
C ALA A 88 9.49 0.07 -6.58
N ASN A 89 10.04 -0.57 -5.53
CA ASN A 89 10.96 -1.69 -5.65
C ASN A 89 10.32 -2.88 -6.40
N PRO A 90 10.97 -3.43 -7.46
CA PRO A 90 10.48 -4.60 -8.19
C PRO A 90 10.10 -5.81 -7.34
N ALA A 91 10.73 -5.98 -6.17
CA ALA A 91 10.40 -7.04 -5.22
C ALA A 91 8.96 -6.95 -4.67
N LEU A 92 8.35 -5.76 -4.69
CA LEU A 92 6.97 -5.55 -4.24
C LEU A 92 5.94 -5.69 -5.37
N TRP A 93 6.38 -5.65 -6.63
CA TRP A 93 5.45 -5.65 -7.78
C TRP A 93 4.46 -6.82 -7.81
N PRO A 94 4.82 -8.06 -7.43
CA PRO A 94 3.83 -9.15 -7.36
C PRO A 94 2.70 -8.87 -6.36
N ASN A 95 3.01 -8.24 -5.21
CA ASN A 95 2.00 -7.84 -4.23
C ASN A 95 1.16 -6.67 -4.74
N GLU A 96 1.77 -5.68 -5.41
CA GLU A 96 1.04 -4.53 -5.96
C GLU A 96 0.10 -4.96 -7.10
N ARG A 97 0.53 -5.88 -7.98
CA ARG A 97 -0.36 -6.47 -9.00
C ARG A 97 -1.54 -7.19 -8.36
N LEU A 98 -1.30 -7.97 -7.31
CA LEU A 98 -2.37 -8.63 -6.57
C LEU A 98 -3.32 -7.60 -5.93
N PHE A 99 -2.78 -6.54 -5.34
CA PHE A 99 -3.56 -5.45 -4.77
C PHE A 99 -4.52 -4.88 -5.80
N PHE A 100 -4.04 -4.45 -6.97
CA PHE A 100 -4.90 -3.88 -8.02
C PHE A 100 -5.90 -4.89 -8.58
N GLU A 101 -5.51 -6.15 -8.77
CA GLU A 101 -6.41 -7.20 -9.24
C GLU A 101 -7.60 -7.38 -8.29
N VAL A 102 -7.33 -7.58 -7.00
CA VAL A 102 -8.39 -7.81 -5.99
C VAL A 102 -9.18 -6.53 -5.72
N TYR A 103 -8.54 -5.37 -5.76
CA TYR A 103 -9.21 -4.09 -5.62
C TYR A 103 -10.23 -3.86 -6.75
N GLY A 104 -9.84 -4.12 -8.00
CA GLY A 104 -10.76 -4.08 -9.14
C GLY A 104 -11.90 -5.09 -9.02
N GLN A 105 -11.60 -6.33 -8.61
CA GLN A 105 -12.63 -7.35 -8.35
C GLN A 105 -13.61 -6.93 -7.25
N ALA A 106 -13.12 -6.32 -6.18
CA ALA A 106 -13.94 -5.83 -5.08
C ALA A 106 -14.88 -4.71 -5.52
N LEU A 107 -14.38 -3.77 -6.34
CA LEU A 107 -15.20 -2.71 -6.94
C LEU A 107 -16.29 -3.25 -7.86
N GLN A 108 -16.06 -4.40 -8.52
CA GLN A 108 -17.05 -5.11 -9.33
C GLN A 108 -17.98 -6.01 -8.49
N GLY A 109 -17.87 -6.01 -7.16
CA GLY A 109 -18.75 -6.77 -6.29
C GLY A 109 -18.44 -8.27 -6.24
N ARG A 110 -17.24 -8.72 -6.63
CA ARG A 110 -16.89 -10.15 -6.62
C ARG A 110 -17.00 -10.73 -5.19
N PRO A 111 -17.73 -11.84 -4.99
CA PRO A 111 -17.89 -12.45 -3.68
C PRO A 111 -16.55 -12.74 -3.00
N GLY A 112 -16.46 -12.45 -1.70
CA GLY A 112 -15.25 -12.67 -0.92
C GLY A 112 -14.16 -11.60 -1.09
N THR A 113 -14.31 -10.61 -1.98
CA THR A 113 -13.32 -9.51 -2.14
C THR A 113 -13.82 -8.16 -1.61
N THR A 114 -15.14 -7.94 -1.59
CA THR A 114 -15.78 -6.65 -1.24
C THR A 114 -15.38 -6.09 0.13
N HIS A 115 -15.10 -6.97 1.10
CA HIS A 115 -14.67 -6.56 2.43
C HIS A 115 -13.34 -5.81 2.45
N LEU A 116 -12.52 -5.92 1.40
CA LEU A 116 -11.34 -5.08 1.21
C LEU A 116 -11.72 -3.60 1.18
N LEU A 117 -12.84 -3.23 0.55
CA LEU A 117 -13.23 -1.83 0.39
C LEU A 117 -13.62 -1.14 1.70
N ASN A 118 -13.91 -1.91 2.76
CA ASN A 118 -14.40 -1.36 4.03
C ASN A 118 -13.38 -0.45 4.72
N ASP A 119 -12.08 -0.74 4.57
CA ASP A 119 -11.03 -0.12 5.35
C ASP A 119 -9.79 0.29 4.54
N ILE A 120 -9.62 -0.21 3.32
CA ILE A 120 -8.38 -0.05 2.54
C ILE A 120 -7.98 1.40 2.20
N VAL A 121 -8.92 2.34 2.23
CA VAL A 121 -8.63 3.78 2.09
C VAL A 121 -8.44 4.41 3.46
N ASP A 122 -9.37 4.17 4.38
CA ASP A 122 -9.37 4.74 5.73
C ASP A 122 -8.15 4.32 6.56
N SER A 123 -7.61 3.12 6.33
CA SER A 123 -6.41 2.60 7.00
C SER A 123 -5.18 3.46 6.72
N TRP A 124 -5.16 4.16 5.57
CA TRP A 124 -4.10 5.08 5.18
C TRP A 124 -4.45 6.52 5.47
N VAL A 125 -5.67 6.93 5.12
CA VAL A 125 -6.10 8.33 5.25
C VAL A 125 -6.08 8.77 6.70
N LYS A 126 -6.56 7.96 7.66
CA LYS A 126 -6.60 8.38 9.07
C LYS A 126 -5.22 8.65 9.67
N PRO A 127 -4.22 7.75 9.57
CA PRO A 127 -2.87 8.04 10.04
C PRO A 127 -2.21 9.22 9.33
N LEU A 128 -2.39 9.33 8.01
CA LEU A 128 -1.84 10.44 7.22
C LEU A 128 -2.46 11.78 7.63
N THR A 129 -3.78 11.84 7.83
CA THR A 129 -4.46 13.04 8.34
C THR A 129 -3.89 13.46 9.69
N ALA A 130 -3.73 12.51 10.63
CA ALA A 130 -3.17 12.81 11.94
C ALA A 130 -1.74 13.37 11.85
N MET A 131 -0.92 12.82 10.95
CA MET A 131 0.41 13.32 10.66
C MET A 131 0.38 14.73 10.05
N ILE A 132 -0.51 15.01 9.11
CA ILE A 132 -0.58 16.34 8.47
C ILE A 132 -1.13 17.40 9.45
N VAL A 133 -2.09 17.04 10.31
CA VAL A 133 -2.57 17.90 11.39
C VAL A 133 -1.45 18.30 12.35
N SER A 134 -0.52 17.38 12.69
CA SER A 134 0.60 17.72 13.57
C SER A 134 1.57 18.75 12.97
N HIS A 135 1.47 19.02 11.67
CA HIS A 135 2.22 20.07 10.96
C HIS A 135 1.44 21.39 10.82
N GLY A 136 0.29 21.53 11.50
CA GLY A 136 -0.44 22.80 11.63
C GLY A 136 -1.59 23.01 10.62
N PHE A 137 -1.94 22.00 9.84
CA PHE A 137 -3.10 22.06 8.93
C PHE A 137 -4.43 21.87 9.68
N SER A 138 -5.51 22.42 9.12
CA SER A 138 -6.87 22.09 9.58
C SER A 138 -7.17 20.61 9.31
N GLU A 139 -8.08 20.00 10.08
CA GLU A 139 -8.46 18.60 9.87
C GLU A 139 -9.05 18.35 8.47
N ALA A 140 -9.85 19.29 7.96
CA ALA A 140 -10.46 19.20 6.64
C ALA A 140 -9.40 19.22 5.53
N ASP A 141 -8.43 20.14 5.61
CA ASP A 141 -7.34 20.23 4.63
C ASP A 141 -6.41 19.01 4.73
N ALA A 142 -6.07 18.60 5.95
CA ALA A 142 -5.24 17.43 6.21
C ALA A 142 -5.85 16.15 5.60
N MET A 143 -7.16 15.95 5.74
CA MET A 143 -7.84 14.82 5.14
C MET A 143 -7.84 14.87 3.60
N ALA A 144 -8.00 16.06 3.00
CA ALA A 144 -7.90 16.23 1.55
C ALA A 144 -6.49 15.92 1.04
N HIS A 145 -5.46 16.43 1.73
CA HIS A 145 -4.06 16.16 1.40
C HIS A 145 -3.69 14.68 1.55
N ALA A 146 -4.15 14.02 2.62
CA ALA A 146 -3.95 12.59 2.84
C ALA A 146 -4.56 11.75 1.71
N ARG A 147 -5.79 12.07 1.29
CA ARG A 147 -6.45 11.40 0.16
C ARG A 147 -5.72 11.64 -1.16
N LEU A 148 -5.27 12.87 -1.41
CA LEU A 148 -4.55 13.20 -2.63
C LEU A 148 -3.21 12.47 -2.70
N GLY A 149 -2.43 12.44 -1.62
CA GLY A 149 -1.18 11.69 -1.55
C GLY A 149 -1.38 10.19 -1.80
N LEU A 150 -2.39 9.59 -1.17
CA LEU A 150 -2.71 8.17 -1.41
C LEU A 150 -3.13 7.91 -2.86
N ALA A 151 -3.91 8.81 -3.46
CA ALA A 151 -4.37 8.69 -4.84
C ALA A 151 -3.20 8.78 -5.84
N VAL A 152 -2.27 9.71 -5.64
CA VAL A 152 -1.07 9.86 -6.48
C VAL A 152 -0.18 8.64 -6.35
N THR A 153 0.14 8.17 -5.14
CA THR A 153 0.97 6.98 -4.93
C THR A 153 0.38 5.76 -5.62
N ARG A 154 -0.92 5.49 -5.46
CA ARG A 154 -1.57 4.34 -6.11
C ARG A 154 -1.64 4.49 -7.63
N GLY A 155 -1.88 5.71 -8.13
CA GLY A 155 -1.88 5.99 -9.57
C GLY A 155 -0.52 5.75 -10.21
N LEU A 156 0.55 6.22 -9.58
CA LEU A 156 1.92 6.04 -10.06
C LEU A 156 2.41 4.60 -9.95
N LEU A 157 2.00 3.85 -8.92
CA LEU A 157 2.27 2.41 -8.84
C LEU A 157 1.57 1.66 -9.98
N LEU A 158 0.31 2.01 -10.28
CA LEU A 158 -0.41 1.38 -11.38
C LEU A 158 0.24 1.69 -12.74
N ASP A 159 0.66 2.94 -12.96
CA ASP A 159 1.44 3.35 -14.15
C ASP A 159 2.73 2.55 -14.25
N LEU A 160 3.54 2.53 -13.18
CA LEU A 160 4.81 1.80 -13.13
C LEU A 160 4.64 0.32 -13.50
N LEU A 161 3.59 -0.34 -13.00
CA LEU A 161 3.31 -1.74 -13.32
C LEU A 161 2.84 -1.95 -14.76
N ALA A 162 2.19 -0.94 -15.36
CA ALA A 162 1.69 -1.00 -16.73
C ALA A 162 2.77 -0.69 -17.77
N THR A 163 3.66 0.27 -17.49
CA THR A 163 4.66 0.78 -18.43
C THR A 163 6.06 0.22 -18.17
N GLY A 164 6.37 -0.12 -16.92
CA GLY A 164 7.73 -0.44 -16.49
C GLY A 164 8.66 0.77 -16.45
N ASP A 165 8.16 1.98 -16.73
CA ASP A 165 8.97 3.20 -16.82
C ASP A 165 9.22 3.81 -15.43
N ARG A 166 10.18 3.20 -14.73
CA ARG A 166 10.59 3.64 -13.39
C ARG A 166 11.04 5.10 -13.36
N ALA A 167 11.79 5.53 -14.36
CA ALA A 167 12.33 6.88 -14.40
C ALA A 167 11.20 7.92 -14.53
N ALA A 168 10.20 7.67 -15.39
CA ALA A 168 9.06 8.55 -15.53
C ALA A 168 8.22 8.63 -14.25
N THR A 169 7.94 7.49 -13.61
CA THR A 169 7.14 7.49 -12.37
C THR A 169 7.86 8.10 -11.18
N ASP A 170 9.19 7.96 -11.10
CA ASP A 170 10.02 8.64 -10.08
C ASP A 170 9.98 10.15 -10.28
N ALA A 171 10.17 10.62 -11.52
CA ALA A 171 10.09 12.04 -11.84
C ALA A 171 8.70 12.62 -11.55
N ALA A 172 7.62 11.87 -11.80
CA ALA A 172 6.26 12.30 -11.48
C ALA A 172 6.03 12.41 -9.96
N MET A 173 6.53 11.44 -9.18
CA MET A 173 6.47 11.52 -7.71
C MET A 173 7.28 12.72 -7.18
N ASP A 174 8.48 12.96 -7.72
CA ASP A 174 9.29 14.12 -7.33
C ASP A 174 8.55 15.44 -7.60
N LYS A 175 7.89 15.57 -8.76
CA LYS A 175 7.05 16.74 -9.06
C LYS A 175 5.91 16.92 -8.07
N PHE A 176 5.25 15.83 -7.68
CA PHE A 176 4.21 15.87 -6.66
C PHE A 176 4.75 16.35 -5.30
N ILE A 177 5.91 15.85 -4.89
CA ILE A 177 6.55 16.24 -3.62
C ILE A 177 6.97 17.72 -3.65
N GLU A 178 7.59 18.18 -4.74
CA GLU A 178 7.97 19.59 -4.92
C GLU A 178 6.77 20.55 -4.80
N MET A 179 5.62 20.18 -5.35
CA MET A 179 4.39 20.98 -5.24
C MET A 179 3.93 21.15 -3.78
N TYR A 180 4.12 20.13 -2.94
CA TYR A 180 3.76 20.15 -1.53
C TYR A 180 4.80 20.87 -0.66
N GLU A 181 6.09 20.72 -0.95
CA GLU A 181 7.14 21.44 -0.24
C GLU A 181 7.01 22.96 -0.38
N GLY A 182 6.43 23.44 -1.49
CA GLY A 182 6.10 24.85 -1.71
C GLY A 182 4.85 25.36 -0.97
N GLN A 183 4.03 24.46 -0.40
CA GLN A 183 2.78 24.80 0.31
C GLN A 183 2.90 24.71 1.84
N LEU A 184 4.01 24.18 2.37
CA LEU A 184 4.22 24.08 3.82
C LEU A 184 4.33 25.48 4.45
N PRO A 185 3.52 25.80 5.48
CA PRO A 185 3.58 27.09 6.16
C PRO A 185 4.98 27.29 6.79
N GLY A 186 5.70 28.32 6.32
CA GLY A 186 7.03 28.67 6.83
C GLY A 186 8.13 28.81 5.77
N ARG A 187 7.92 28.38 4.53
CA ARG A 187 8.73 28.84 3.38
C ARG A 187 8.05 30.02 2.73
N ALA A 188 8.51 31.24 3.04
CA ALA A 188 8.11 32.42 2.29
C ALA A 188 8.32 32.16 0.79
N ASN A 189 7.28 32.38 -0.01
CA ASN A 189 7.43 32.47 -1.45
C ASN A 189 8.41 33.63 -1.73
N PRO A 190 9.58 33.40 -2.36
CA PRO A 190 10.51 34.49 -2.67
C PRO A 190 9.98 35.49 -3.71
N LEU A 191 8.76 35.29 -4.21
CA LEU A 191 8.16 36.06 -5.29
C LEU A 191 6.76 36.58 -4.94
N SER A 192 6.61 37.19 -3.77
CA SER A 192 5.51 38.11 -3.46
C SER A 192 6.04 39.50 -3.13
#